data_AF-A0A2S8SE58-F1
#
_entry.id   AF-A0A2S8SE58-F1
#
_cell.length_a   1.000
_cell.length_b   1.000
_cell.length_c   1.000
_cell.angle_alpha   90.00
_cell.angle_beta   90.00
_cell.angle_gamma   90.00
#
_symmetry.space_group_name_H-M   'P 1'
#
loop_
_entity.id
_entity.type
_entity.pdbx_description
1 polymer ?
#
loop_
_entity_poly.entity_id
_entity_poly.type
_entity_poly.pdbx_seq_one_letter_code
_entity_poly.pdbx_strand_id
1 'polypeptide(L)'
;MGIFATEFPVRENITAKSFVALALAWVRGMQHSTLRIDEKSIEAYDDELIFSGDRDERFVLKRISFDKGFIIGARYDFFDDAGLNWRTECVLTNSGTNASLRVRGQCFSSDHRTLPLTPKKPFLIKSALQDGWGAIDHAFEISDQPIVLKPTDVNLAAELILGEAKTHLPILYLSQCEGGGYWLDASKLAYDMGGLAHVIVEPTKVFSESLSALTERLNPYGGTIGYCVPGKGLRSKFYLGGAFSTVRKLEGALRSYVARESSTREAVLGWDWQELQAEFARSLRQKSISSTSHGNSDSLLKDSLEAQIAAKDEIIQNLRQKIDMISNSASDVGYSDGIFSPALVRQIGKELYENEFSDRLRRFAIAALEQRPLEAGDRTRQVVERLMQVTEDSRRAISLHHELKSAGKDFKSSTNNLRPILQRLGFEISEDGAHVKAVPSGDLFGVAQITLAKTPSDFRSGKNAVRDIVAALDLRELK
;
A
#
# COMPACT_ATOMS: atom_id res chain seq x y z
N MET A 1 -6.37 -8.97 6.11
CA MET A 1 -6.70 -9.53 4.78
C MET A 1 -5.70 -8.95 3.78
N GLY A 2 -5.19 -9.74 2.83
CA GLY A 2 -4.38 -9.17 1.74
C GLY A 2 -5.26 -8.82 0.55
N ILE A 3 -5.01 -7.67 -0.09
CA ILE A 3 -5.78 -7.17 -1.23
C ILE A 3 -4.85 -6.89 -2.40
N PHE A 4 -5.31 -7.27 -3.58
CA PHE A 4 -4.83 -6.79 -4.85
C PHE A 4 -6.00 -6.12 -5.58
N ALA A 5 -5.80 -4.95 -6.16
CA ALA A 5 -6.78 -4.33 -7.05
C ALA A 5 -6.08 -3.55 -8.14
N THR A 6 -6.65 -3.58 -9.34
CA THR A 6 -6.22 -2.77 -10.48
C THR A 6 -7.38 -2.52 -11.42
N GLU A 7 -7.32 -1.40 -12.12
CA GLU A 7 -8.28 -1.00 -13.15
C GLU A 7 -7.49 -0.36 -14.28
N PHE A 8 -7.83 -0.71 -15.52
CA PHE A 8 -7.25 -0.05 -16.68
C PHE A 8 -8.23 0.00 -17.86
N PRO A 9 -8.13 1.04 -18.72
CA PRO A 9 -8.85 1.11 -19.98
C PRO A 9 -8.56 -0.08 -20.90
N VAL A 10 -9.61 -0.63 -21.51
CA VAL A 10 -9.50 -1.64 -22.58
C VAL A 10 -10.16 -1.14 -23.86
N ARG A 11 -9.83 -1.75 -24.99
CA ARG A 11 -10.39 -1.37 -26.28
C ARG A 11 -11.91 -1.59 -26.30
N GLU A 12 -12.63 -0.70 -26.96
CA GLU A 12 -14.11 -0.73 -27.02
C GLU A 12 -14.66 -1.93 -27.79
N ASN A 13 -13.85 -2.53 -28.68
CA ASN A 13 -14.24 -3.68 -29.49
C ASN A 13 -14.27 -5.01 -28.71
N ILE A 14 -13.86 -5.01 -27.44
CA ILE A 14 -13.89 -6.20 -26.59
C ILE A 14 -15.34 -6.56 -26.26
N THR A 15 -15.67 -7.85 -26.44
CA THR A 15 -17.03 -8.37 -26.32
C THR A 15 -17.24 -9.16 -25.03
N ALA A 16 -18.51 -9.33 -24.63
CA ALA A 16 -18.85 -10.22 -23.52
C ALA A 16 -18.36 -11.66 -23.76
N LYS A 17 -18.39 -12.14 -25.01
CA LYS A 17 -17.94 -13.49 -25.38
C LYS A 17 -16.43 -13.68 -25.17
N SER A 18 -15.63 -12.70 -25.61
CA SER A 18 -14.17 -12.74 -25.37
C SER A 18 -13.83 -12.71 -23.88
N PHE A 19 -14.63 -12.00 -23.07
CA PHE A 19 -14.47 -12.00 -21.62
C PHE A 19 -14.81 -13.35 -20.97
N VAL A 20 -15.92 -13.98 -21.35
CA VAL A 20 -16.27 -15.31 -20.85
C VAL A 20 -15.17 -16.32 -21.20
N ALA A 21 -14.68 -16.29 -22.44
CA ALA A 21 -13.58 -17.16 -22.87
C ALA A 21 -12.30 -16.95 -22.02
N LEU A 22 -11.92 -15.69 -21.79
CA LEU A 22 -10.77 -15.33 -20.96
C LEU A 22 -10.94 -15.82 -19.50
N ALA A 23 -12.10 -15.59 -18.90
CA ALA A 23 -12.38 -15.99 -17.52
C ALA A 23 -12.36 -17.51 -17.34
N LEU A 24 -12.98 -18.25 -18.27
CA LEU A 24 -12.99 -19.72 -18.25
C LEU A 24 -11.60 -20.30 -18.48
N ALA A 25 -10.82 -19.75 -19.43
CA ALA A 25 -9.44 -20.17 -19.68
C ALA A 25 -8.56 -19.97 -18.43
N TRP A 26 -8.74 -18.84 -17.75
CA TRP A 26 -8.02 -18.53 -16.51
C TRP A 26 -8.33 -19.52 -15.39
N VAL A 27 -9.61 -19.85 -15.16
CA VAL A 27 -10.01 -20.83 -14.13
C VAL A 27 -9.52 -22.24 -14.47
N ARG A 28 -9.66 -22.66 -15.74
CA ARG A 28 -9.11 -23.95 -16.23
C ARG A 28 -7.60 -24.07 -16.07
N GLY A 29 -6.88 -22.95 -16.12
CA GLY A 29 -5.43 -22.90 -15.91
C GLY A 29 -5.00 -22.92 -14.45
N MET A 30 -5.93 -22.84 -13.49
CA MET A 30 -5.59 -22.87 -12.07
C MET A 30 -5.31 -24.28 -11.58
N GLN A 31 -4.17 -24.45 -10.91
CA GLN A 31 -3.76 -25.75 -10.34
C GLN A 31 -4.74 -26.29 -9.29
N HIS A 32 -5.44 -25.41 -8.58
CA HIS A 32 -6.40 -25.79 -7.54
C HIS A 32 -7.82 -26.00 -8.06
N SER A 33 -8.08 -25.75 -9.35
CA SER A 33 -9.43 -25.83 -9.85
C SER A 33 -9.89 -27.28 -10.07
N THR A 34 -11.02 -27.61 -9.48
CA THR A 34 -11.74 -28.88 -9.63
C THR A 34 -13.05 -28.71 -10.40
N LEU A 35 -13.34 -27.49 -10.86
CA LEU A 35 -14.60 -27.16 -11.53
C LEU A 35 -14.80 -27.98 -12.80
N ARG A 36 -15.98 -28.61 -12.87
CA ARG A 36 -16.45 -29.30 -14.07
C ARG A 36 -17.28 -28.32 -14.90
N ILE A 37 -16.60 -27.63 -15.81
CA ILE A 37 -17.22 -26.67 -16.72
C ILE A 37 -17.86 -27.44 -17.88
N ASP A 38 -19.18 -27.40 -17.99
CA ASP A 38 -19.91 -27.99 -19.11
C ASP A 38 -20.17 -26.95 -20.22
N GLU A 39 -19.82 -27.32 -21.45
CA GLU A 39 -19.95 -26.41 -22.61
C GLU A 39 -21.42 -26.06 -22.90
N LYS A 40 -22.36 -26.97 -22.58
CA LYS A 40 -23.79 -26.75 -22.76
C LYS A 40 -24.32 -25.62 -21.88
N SER A 41 -23.89 -25.50 -20.63
CA SER A 41 -24.32 -24.38 -19.77
C SER A 41 -23.69 -23.06 -20.18
N ILE A 42 -22.51 -23.07 -20.82
CA ILE A 42 -21.91 -21.86 -21.40
C ILE A 42 -22.72 -21.39 -22.62
N GLU A 43 -23.17 -22.32 -23.46
CA GLU A 43 -24.01 -21.99 -24.62
C GLU A 43 -25.43 -21.52 -24.23
N ALA A 44 -25.98 -22.07 -23.15
CA ALA A 44 -27.31 -21.73 -22.65
C ALA A 44 -27.33 -20.51 -21.70
N TYR A 45 -26.17 -19.98 -21.33
CA TYR A 45 -26.03 -18.86 -20.41
C TYR A 45 -26.59 -17.55 -20.99
N ASP A 46 -27.43 -16.88 -20.20
CA ASP A 46 -27.96 -15.54 -20.50
C ASP A 46 -27.38 -14.49 -19.55
N ASP A 47 -27.81 -14.54 -18.28
CA ASP A 47 -27.56 -13.50 -17.27
C ASP A 47 -26.66 -13.96 -16.11
N GLU A 48 -26.88 -15.17 -15.55
CA GLU A 48 -26.07 -15.76 -14.47
C GLU A 48 -25.65 -17.21 -14.78
N LEU A 49 -24.39 -17.55 -14.48
CA LEU A 49 -23.86 -18.91 -14.53
C LEU A 49 -23.06 -19.18 -13.27
N ILE A 50 -23.29 -20.33 -12.64
CA ILE A 50 -22.63 -20.74 -11.42
C ILE A 50 -22.08 -22.15 -11.61
N PHE A 51 -20.78 -22.31 -11.37
CA PHE A 51 -20.14 -23.62 -11.23
C PHE A 51 -19.65 -23.78 -9.80
N SER A 52 -19.84 -24.97 -9.24
CA SER A 52 -19.33 -25.36 -7.93
C SER A 52 -18.44 -26.57 -8.06
N GLY A 53 -17.29 -26.54 -7.40
CA GLY A 53 -16.30 -27.62 -7.35
C GLY A 53 -16.24 -28.25 -5.96
N ASP A 54 -15.18 -29.00 -5.73
CA ASP A 54 -14.88 -29.56 -4.41
C ASP A 54 -14.37 -28.45 -3.47
N ARG A 55 -14.42 -28.69 -2.15
CA ARG A 55 -13.87 -27.78 -1.11
C ARG A 55 -14.40 -26.32 -1.19
N ASP A 56 -15.69 -26.17 -1.42
CA ASP A 56 -16.37 -24.87 -1.54
C ASP A 56 -15.78 -23.95 -2.64
N GLU A 57 -15.14 -24.54 -3.64
CA GLU A 57 -14.74 -23.83 -4.86
C GLU A 57 -15.98 -23.37 -5.63
N ARG A 58 -16.03 -22.09 -5.99
CA ARG A 58 -17.17 -21.50 -6.69
C ARG A 58 -16.71 -20.53 -7.77
N PHE A 59 -17.30 -20.64 -8.95
CA PHE A 59 -17.17 -19.69 -10.02
C PHE A 59 -18.54 -19.13 -10.40
N VAL A 60 -18.64 -17.81 -10.49
CA VAL A 60 -19.87 -17.09 -10.81
C VAL A 60 -19.61 -16.11 -11.95
N LEU A 61 -20.41 -16.19 -13.01
CA LEU A 61 -20.50 -15.18 -14.05
C LEU A 61 -21.83 -14.44 -13.93
N LYS A 62 -21.76 -13.12 -14.04
CA LYS A 62 -22.94 -12.24 -14.08
C LYS A 62 -22.82 -11.27 -15.22
N ARG A 63 -23.92 -11.03 -15.92
CA ARG A 63 -24.00 -10.07 -17.01
C ARG A 63 -25.23 -9.20 -16.87
N ILE A 64 -25.07 -7.92 -17.22
CA ILE A 64 -26.14 -6.97 -17.42
C ILE A 64 -25.90 -6.30 -18.77
N SER A 65 -26.93 -6.25 -19.61
CA SER A 65 -26.89 -5.54 -20.89
C SER A 65 -27.71 -4.25 -20.79
N PHE A 66 -27.21 -3.20 -21.43
CA PHE A 66 -27.84 -1.88 -21.56
C PHE A 66 -28.01 -1.55 -23.05
N ASP A 67 -28.81 -0.53 -23.38
CA ASP A 67 -29.07 -0.14 -24.77
C ASP A 67 -27.80 0.16 -25.58
N LYS A 68 -26.74 0.64 -24.93
CA LYS A 68 -25.48 1.04 -25.57
C LYS A 68 -24.25 0.29 -25.07
N GLY A 69 -24.42 -0.78 -24.30
CA GLY A 69 -23.27 -1.43 -23.66
C GLY A 69 -23.62 -2.66 -22.83
N PHE A 70 -22.63 -3.18 -22.13
CA PHE A 70 -22.80 -4.30 -21.20
C PHE A 70 -21.80 -4.20 -20.06
N ILE A 71 -22.14 -4.86 -18.96
CA ILE A 71 -21.24 -5.10 -17.85
C ILE A 71 -21.28 -6.59 -17.57
N ILE A 72 -20.11 -7.20 -17.55
CA ILE A 72 -19.95 -8.62 -17.29
C ILE A 72 -18.86 -8.81 -16.25
N GLY A 73 -19.10 -9.68 -15.28
CA GLY A 73 -18.15 -10.00 -14.24
C GLY A 73 -18.00 -11.50 -14.06
N ALA A 74 -16.80 -11.89 -13.64
CA ALA A 74 -16.47 -13.23 -13.15
C ALA A 74 -15.96 -13.12 -11.70
N ARG A 75 -16.47 -13.96 -10.81
CA ARG A 75 -15.93 -14.15 -9.46
C ARG A 75 -15.53 -15.61 -9.30
N TYR A 76 -14.33 -15.83 -8.77
CA TYR A 76 -13.81 -17.14 -8.45
C TYR A 76 -13.37 -17.17 -6.99
N ASP A 77 -13.91 -18.11 -6.23
CA ASP A 77 -13.65 -18.35 -4.81
C ASP A 77 -13.09 -19.78 -4.65
N PHE A 78 -12.03 -19.95 -3.86
CA PHE A 78 -11.53 -21.27 -3.47
C PHE A 78 -10.79 -21.23 -2.13
N PHE A 79 -10.69 -22.38 -1.47
CA PHE A 79 -9.89 -22.55 -0.27
C PHE A 79 -8.59 -23.29 -0.57
N ASP A 80 -7.47 -22.81 -0.02
CA ASP A 80 -6.20 -23.53 -0.08
C ASP A 80 -6.05 -24.56 1.05
N ASP A 81 -4.99 -25.37 0.98
CA ASP A 81 -4.70 -26.40 2.00
C ASP A 81 -4.39 -25.80 3.39
N ALA A 82 -4.07 -24.50 3.47
CA ALA A 82 -3.84 -23.78 4.72
C ALA A 82 -5.13 -23.15 5.29
N GLY A 83 -6.28 -23.35 4.64
CA GLY A 83 -7.58 -22.82 5.06
C GLY A 83 -7.79 -21.34 4.75
N LEU A 84 -6.95 -20.74 3.90
CA LEU A 84 -7.15 -19.38 3.40
C LEU A 84 -8.19 -19.41 2.28
N ASN A 85 -9.14 -18.48 2.33
CA ASN A 85 -10.11 -18.27 1.26
C ASN A 85 -9.57 -17.22 0.29
N TRP A 86 -9.44 -17.61 -0.97
CA TRP A 86 -8.99 -16.76 -2.06
C TRP A 86 -10.17 -16.40 -2.95
N ARG A 87 -10.46 -15.10 -3.03
CA ARG A 87 -11.45 -14.54 -3.95
C ARG A 87 -10.76 -13.73 -5.02
N THR A 88 -11.12 -13.94 -6.27
CA THR A 88 -10.72 -13.07 -7.37
C THR A 88 -11.94 -12.67 -8.19
N GLU A 89 -12.10 -11.37 -8.38
CA GLU A 89 -13.20 -10.73 -9.09
C GLU A 89 -12.62 -10.01 -10.31
N CYS A 90 -13.24 -10.19 -11.46
CA CYS A 90 -12.91 -9.49 -12.69
C CYS A 90 -14.21 -8.90 -13.24
N VAL A 91 -14.23 -7.62 -13.55
CA VAL A 91 -15.40 -6.94 -14.12
C VAL A 91 -14.95 -6.17 -15.37
N LEU A 92 -15.58 -6.48 -16.49
CA LEU A 92 -15.47 -5.74 -17.72
C LEU A 92 -16.70 -4.84 -17.86
N THR A 93 -16.46 -3.54 -17.88
CA THR A 93 -17.45 -2.52 -18.21
C THR A 93 -17.23 -2.07 -19.63
N ASN A 94 -18.28 -2.12 -20.46
CA ASN A 94 -18.26 -1.52 -21.80
C ASN A 94 -19.53 -0.66 -21.95
N SER A 95 -19.37 0.66 -21.95
CA SER A 95 -20.48 1.62 -22.08
C SER A 95 -20.78 2.00 -23.54
N GLY A 96 -20.08 1.40 -24.51
CA GLY A 96 -20.15 1.73 -25.94
C GLY A 96 -19.23 2.87 -26.36
N THR A 97 -18.80 3.72 -25.42
CA THR A 97 -17.82 4.80 -25.67
C THR A 97 -16.55 4.67 -24.84
N ASN A 98 -16.59 3.89 -23.77
CA ASN A 98 -15.45 3.59 -22.91
C ASN A 98 -15.55 2.13 -22.50
N ALA A 99 -14.41 1.45 -22.41
CA ALA A 99 -14.35 0.14 -21.82
C ALA A 99 -13.19 0.06 -20.81
N SER A 100 -13.40 -0.68 -19.72
CA SER A 100 -12.39 -0.89 -18.69
C SER A 100 -12.48 -2.29 -18.10
N LEU A 101 -11.32 -2.83 -17.73
CA LEU A 101 -11.21 -4.08 -17.00
C LEU A 101 -10.73 -3.77 -15.58
N ARG A 102 -11.55 -4.17 -14.61
CA ARG A 102 -11.24 -4.07 -13.19
C ARG A 102 -11.00 -5.48 -12.64
N VAL A 103 -9.90 -5.67 -11.94
CA VAL A 103 -9.55 -6.95 -11.33
C VAL A 103 -9.21 -6.75 -9.86
N ARG A 104 -9.79 -7.57 -9.00
CA ARG A 104 -9.58 -7.54 -7.56
C ARG A 104 -9.32 -8.93 -7.02
N GLY A 105 -8.21 -9.11 -6.31
CA GLY A 105 -7.92 -10.30 -5.53
C GLY A 105 -8.04 -10.01 -4.05
N GLN A 106 -8.58 -10.95 -3.28
CA GLN A 106 -8.68 -10.90 -1.82
C GLN A 106 -8.27 -12.25 -1.24
N CYS A 107 -7.59 -12.21 -0.11
CA CYS A 107 -7.25 -13.39 0.68
C CYS A 107 -7.74 -13.20 2.11
N PHE A 108 -8.72 -14.01 2.48
CA PHE A 108 -9.31 -14.03 3.81
C PHE A 108 -8.70 -15.18 4.61
N SER A 109 -8.51 -14.93 5.90
CA SER A 109 -8.19 -15.98 6.86
C SER A 109 -9.39 -16.22 7.76
N SER A 110 -9.73 -17.50 7.96
CA SER A 110 -10.77 -17.95 8.88
C SER A 110 -10.25 -18.09 10.32
N ASP A 111 -8.92 -18.23 10.51
CA ASP A 111 -8.25 -18.33 11.82
C ASP A 111 -7.42 -17.07 12.12
N HIS A 112 -7.40 -16.66 13.38
CA HIS A 112 -6.61 -15.52 13.87
C HIS A 112 -5.11 -15.82 13.89
N ARG A 113 -4.72 -17.09 13.79
CA ARG A 113 -3.31 -17.54 13.79
C ARG A 113 -2.64 -17.45 12.42
N THR A 114 -3.41 -17.52 11.35
CA THR A 114 -2.90 -17.48 9.96
C THR A 114 -3.04 -16.07 9.40
N LEU A 115 -1.90 -15.45 9.11
CA LEU A 115 -1.88 -14.11 8.53
C LEU A 115 -2.31 -14.19 7.05
N PRO A 116 -3.31 -13.40 6.63
CA PRO A 116 -3.75 -13.39 5.25
C PRO A 116 -2.66 -12.80 4.35
N LEU A 117 -2.43 -13.45 3.21
CA LEU A 117 -1.38 -13.09 2.26
C LEU A 117 -1.89 -12.09 1.22
N THR A 118 -1.01 -11.25 0.69
CA THR A 118 -1.39 -10.35 -0.42
C THR A 118 -1.50 -11.15 -1.71
N PRO A 119 -2.66 -11.15 -2.39
CA PRO A 119 -2.83 -11.81 -3.67
C PRO A 119 -1.85 -11.27 -4.71
N LYS A 120 -1.32 -12.18 -5.54
CA LYS A 120 -0.50 -11.80 -6.68
C LYS A 120 -1.41 -11.34 -7.83
N LYS A 121 -0.87 -10.52 -8.74
CA LYS A 121 -1.50 -10.17 -10.02
C LYS A 121 -2.04 -11.44 -10.71
N PRO A 122 -3.37 -11.57 -10.89
CA PRO A 122 -3.94 -12.72 -11.57
C PRO A 122 -3.44 -12.86 -13.01
N PHE A 123 -3.24 -14.10 -13.46
CA PHE A 123 -2.76 -14.37 -14.82
C PHE A 123 -3.73 -13.87 -15.90
N LEU A 124 -5.02 -13.76 -15.58
CA LEU A 124 -6.05 -13.19 -16.45
C LEU A 124 -5.66 -11.82 -17.02
N ILE A 125 -5.04 -10.94 -16.21
CA ILE A 125 -4.59 -9.62 -16.68
C ILE A 125 -3.54 -9.78 -17.78
N LYS A 126 -2.62 -10.74 -17.61
CA LYS A 126 -1.57 -11.01 -18.61
C LYS A 126 -2.17 -11.53 -19.90
N SER A 127 -3.07 -12.50 -19.82
CA SER A 127 -3.77 -13.03 -20.98
C SER A 127 -4.56 -11.95 -21.73
N ALA A 128 -5.26 -11.06 -21.02
CA ALA A 128 -5.97 -9.93 -21.65
C ALA A 128 -5.01 -9.00 -22.43
N LEU A 129 -3.86 -8.66 -21.83
CA LEU A 129 -2.88 -7.79 -22.49
C LEU A 129 -2.22 -8.48 -23.70
N GLN A 130 -1.93 -9.78 -23.60
CA GLN A 130 -1.39 -10.57 -24.71
C GLN A 130 -2.39 -10.72 -25.88
N ASP A 131 -3.68 -10.76 -25.57
CA ASP A 131 -4.77 -10.73 -26.55
C ASP A 131 -5.03 -9.31 -27.11
N GLY A 132 -4.21 -8.31 -26.73
CA GLY A 132 -4.30 -6.94 -27.25
C GLY A 132 -5.48 -6.14 -26.72
N TRP A 133 -5.96 -6.42 -25.50
CA TRP A 133 -7.10 -5.71 -24.91
C TRP A 133 -6.76 -4.29 -24.48
N GLY A 134 -5.49 -3.96 -24.27
CA GLY A 134 -5.06 -2.65 -23.81
C GLY A 134 -5.49 -1.51 -24.73
N ALA A 135 -6.12 -0.49 -24.17
CA ALA A 135 -6.41 0.74 -24.89
C ALA A 135 -5.21 1.71 -24.84
N ILE A 136 -5.34 2.80 -25.59
CA ILE A 136 -4.41 3.93 -25.52
C ILE A 136 -4.70 4.70 -24.23
N ASP A 137 -3.66 4.87 -23.44
CA ASP A 137 -3.63 5.63 -22.21
C ASP A 137 -2.69 6.84 -22.38
N HIS A 138 -3.29 8.00 -22.61
CA HIS A 138 -2.61 9.23 -23.02
C HIS A 138 -1.84 9.11 -24.34
N ALA A 139 -0.57 8.69 -24.29
CA ALA A 139 0.31 8.51 -25.45
C ALA A 139 0.78 7.05 -25.61
N PHE A 140 0.39 6.17 -24.69
CA PHE A 140 0.95 4.82 -24.57
C PHE A 140 -0.14 3.78 -24.66
N GLU A 141 0.12 2.70 -25.38
CA GLU A 141 -0.74 1.52 -25.31
C GLU A 141 -0.47 0.75 -24.01
N ILE A 142 -1.54 0.42 -23.28
CA ILE A 142 -1.42 -0.42 -22.09
C ILE A 142 -1.01 -1.83 -22.53
N SER A 143 0.21 -2.24 -22.20
CA SER A 143 0.76 -3.52 -22.64
C SER A 143 1.63 -4.15 -21.55
N ASP A 144 2.17 -5.32 -21.86
CA ASP A 144 3.17 -6.01 -21.05
C ASP A 144 4.61 -5.75 -21.55
N GLN A 145 4.78 -4.74 -22.42
CA GLN A 145 6.05 -4.37 -23.03
C GLN A 145 6.57 -3.01 -22.51
N PRO A 146 7.90 -2.83 -22.43
CA PRO A 146 8.48 -1.56 -22.01
C PRO A 146 8.37 -0.51 -23.13
N ILE A 147 8.15 0.73 -22.74
CA ILE A 147 8.09 1.89 -23.63
C ILE A 147 9.46 2.57 -23.60
N VAL A 148 10.22 2.40 -24.68
CA VAL A 148 11.52 3.07 -24.83
C VAL A 148 11.32 4.44 -25.44
N LEU A 149 11.67 5.49 -24.70
CA LEU A 149 11.54 6.87 -25.18
C LEU A 149 12.59 7.16 -26.24
N LYS A 150 12.23 8.00 -27.22
CA LYS A 150 13.18 8.51 -28.21
C LYS A 150 13.94 9.69 -27.62
N PRO A 151 15.15 10.00 -28.14
CA PRO A 151 15.90 11.18 -27.73
C PRO A 151 15.13 12.51 -27.84
N THR A 152 14.10 12.56 -28.70
CA THR A 152 13.22 13.73 -28.90
C THR A 152 12.12 13.87 -27.84
N ASP A 153 11.86 12.84 -27.04
CA ASP A 153 10.68 12.75 -26.16
C ASP A 153 10.93 13.36 -24.77
N VAL A 154 11.89 14.29 -24.66
CA VAL A 154 12.29 14.89 -23.37
C VAL A 154 11.13 15.64 -22.71
N ASN A 155 10.32 16.35 -23.50
CA ASN A 155 9.14 17.06 -22.98
C ASN A 155 8.09 16.08 -22.45
N LEU A 156 7.84 14.98 -23.17
CA LEU A 156 6.94 13.93 -22.71
C LEU A 156 7.46 13.33 -21.39
N ALA A 157 8.76 13.02 -21.27
CA ALA A 157 9.34 12.57 -20.01
C ALA A 157 9.15 13.56 -18.86
N ALA A 158 9.26 14.86 -19.13
CA ALA A 158 9.03 15.90 -18.14
C ALA A 158 7.57 15.92 -17.66
N GLU A 159 6.61 15.88 -18.58
CA GLU A 159 5.16 15.82 -18.27
C GLU A 159 4.83 14.60 -17.40
N LEU A 160 5.45 13.46 -17.68
CA LEU A 160 5.26 12.22 -16.93
C LEU A 160 5.81 12.30 -15.49
N ILE A 161 6.99 12.92 -15.32
CA ILE A 161 7.64 13.07 -14.01
C ILE A 161 6.93 14.11 -13.15
N LEU A 162 6.50 15.22 -13.76
CA LEU A 162 5.74 16.27 -13.09
C LEU A 162 4.28 15.87 -12.84
N GLY A 163 3.79 14.83 -13.53
CA GLY A 163 2.43 14.31 -13.37
C GLY A 163 1.39 15.09 -14.15
N GLU A 164 1.81 15.84 -15.15
CA GLU A 164 0.95 16.62 -16.04
C GLU A 164 0.31 15.75 -17.11
N ALA A 165 0.94 14.60 -17.42
CA ALA A 165 0.39 13.60 -18.32
C ALA A 165 -0.92 13.02 -17.78
N LYS A 166 -1.94 12.99 -18.64
CA LYS A 166 -3.28 12.48 -18.32
C LYS A 166 -3.38 10.96 -18.50
N THR A 167 -2.41 10.21 -17.96
CA THR A 167 -2.49 8.75 -17.94
C THR A 167 -3.45 8.28 -16.85
N HIS A 168 -4.11 7.15 -17.06
CA HIS A 168 -4.86 6.43 -16.05
C HIS A 168 -3.88 5.63 -15.18
N LEU A 169 -2.98 4.86 -15.80
CA LEU A 169 -2.00 4.10 -15.05
C LEU A 169 -0.84 4.97 -14.55
N PRO A 170 -0.26 4.64 -13.38
CA PRO A 170 0.98 5.25 -12.93
C PRO A 170 2.14 4.81 -13.82
N ILE A 171 3.28 5.47 -13.65
CA ILE A 171 4.45 5.30 -14.48
C ILE A 171 5.62 4.85 -13.63
N LEU A 172 6.31 3.81 -14.09
CA LEU A 172 7.62 3.42 -13.63
C LEU A 172 8.65 3.92 -14.63
N TYR A 173 9.35 4.98 -14.26
CA TYR A 173 10.38 5.60 -15.08
C TYR A 173 11.76 5.03 -14.71
N LEU A 174 12.42 4.36 -15.65
CA LEU A 174 13.76 3.77 -15.49
C LEU A 174 14.78 4.74 -16.09
N SER A 175 15.55 5.40 -15.24
CA SER A 175 16.70 6.19 -15.69
C SER A 175 17.89 5.30 -16.03
N GLN A 176 18.76 5.77 -16.93
CA GLN A 176 19.95 5.03 -17.32
C GLN A 176 21.03 5.07 -16.22
N CYS A 177 21.75 3.96 -16.03
CA CYS A 177 22.89 3.87 -15.11
C CYS A 177 24.10 4.67 -15.64
N GLU A 178 25.02 5.08 -14.75
CA GLU A 178 26.21 5.87 -15.14
C GLU A 178 27.12 5.14 -16.16
N GLY A 179 27.22 3.81 -16.07
CA GLY A 179 27.95 2.97 -17.02
C GLY A 179 27.15 2.54 -18.25
N GLY A 180 25.95 3.08 -18.45
CA GLY A 180 24.97 2.59 -19.42
C GLY A 180 24.13 1.43 -18.89
N GLY A 181 23.04 1.11 -19.60
CA GLY A 181 22.10 0.06 -19.21
C GLY A 181 21.22 0.43 -18.00
N TYR A 182 20.62 -0.59 -17.39
CA TYR A 182 19.65 -0.46 -16.29
C TYR A 182 19.87 -1.57 -15.25
N TRP A 183 19.54 -1.31 -13.98
CA TRP A 183 19.63 -2.31 -12.91
C TRP A 183 18.62 -3.44 -13.03
N LEU A 184 17.47 -3.16 -13.65
CA LEU A 184 16.39 -4.12 -13.88
C LEU A 184 16.21 -4.36 -15.38
N ASP A 185 15.86 -5.59 -15.72
CA ASP A 185 15.38 -5.92 -17.06
C ASP A 185 14.01 -5.27 -17.27
N ALA A 186 13.98 -4.28 -18.15
CA ALA A 186 12.77 -3.51 -18.47
C ALA A 186 11.65 -4.40 -19.03
N SER A 187 11.99 -5.44 -19.79
CA SER A 187 11.01 -6.35 -20.39
C SER A 187 10.35 -7.21 -19.32
N LYS A 188 11.15 -7.78 -18.42
CA LYS A 188 10.64 -8.54 -17.27
C LYS A 188 9.79 -7.66 -16.36
N LEU A 189 10.24 -6.43 -16.10
CA LEU A 189 9.51 -5.48 -15.27
C LEU A 189 8.16 -5.10 -15.91
N ALA A 190 8.15 -4.78 -17.21
CA ALA A 190 6.91 -4.47 -17.94
C ALA A 190 5.93 -5.65 -17.93
N TYR A 191 6.43 -6.87 -18.12
CA TYR A 191 5.61 -8.08 -18.04
C TYR A 191 4.94 -8.26 -16.66
N ASP A 192 5.69 -7.97 -15.60
CA ASP A 192 5.17 -8.05 -14.24
C ASP A 192 4.22 -6.90 -13.89
N MET A 193 4.48 -5.69 -14.40
CA MET A 193 3.74 -4.46 -14.10
C MET A 193 2.58 -4.19 -15.06
N GLY A 194 2.44 -4.92 -16.17
CA GLY A 194 1.42 -4.66 -17.19
C GLY A 194 0.00 -4.59 -16.60
N GLY A 195 -0.75 -3.56 -16.95
CA GLY A 195 -2.07 -3.28 -16.37
C GLY A 195 -2.04 -2.67 -14.96
N LEU A 196 -0.89 -2.60 -14.28
CA LEU A 196 -0.70 -1.87 -13.01
C LEU A 196 0.04 -0.55 -13.20
N ALA A 197 1.02 -0.50 -14.12
CA ALA A 197 1.81 0.68 -14.41
C ALA A 197 2.41 0.60 -15.82
N HIS A 198 2.64 1.76 -16.44
CA HIS A 198 3.47 1.87 -17.65
C HIS A 198 4.94 1.82 -17.26
N VAL A 199 5.74 1.01 -17.95
CA VAL A 199 7.20 0.95 -17.74
C VAL A 199 7.87 1.75 -18.83
N ILE A 200 8.48 2.88 -18.46
CA ILE A 200 9.09 3.84 -19.37
C ILE A 200 10.59 3.80 -19.18
N VAL A 201 11.32 3.70 -20.30
CA VAL A 201 12.76 3.50 -20.31
C VAL A 201 13.44 4.71 -20.96
N GLU A 202 14.31 5.36 -20.18
CA GLU A 202 15.12 6.49 -20.63
C GLU A 202 16.20 6.05 -21.63
N PRO A 203 16.40 6.73 -22.76
CA PRO A 203 17.31 6.24 -23.81
C PRO A 203 18.79 6.48 -23.51
N THR A 204 19.15 7.66 -22.98
CA THR A 204 20.56 8.07 -22.84
C THR A 204 20.80 8.98 -21.64
N LYS A 205 22.04 9.05 -21.16
CA LYS A 205 22.45 10.00 -20.12
C LYS A 205 22.23 11.47 -20.51
N VAL A 206 22.49 11.84 -21.76
CA VAL A 206 22.27 13.20 -22.29
C VAL A 206 20.79 13.59 -22.23
N PHE A 207 19.90 12.61 -22.42
CA PHE A 207 18.47 12.79 -22.20
C PHE A 207 18.17 13.14 -20.74
N SER A 208 18.79 12.44 -19.79
CA SER A 208 18.61 12.69 -18.35
C SER A 208 19.07 14.09 -17.92
N GLU A 209 20.18 14.58 -18.48
CA GLU A 209 20.69 15.94 -18.23
C GLU A 209 19.70 17.01 -18.74
N SER A 210 19.17 16.81 -19.94
CA SER A 210 18.17 17.70 -20.55
C SER A 210 16.87 17.70 -19.73
N LEU A 211 16.43 16.51 -19.31
CA LEU A 211 15.25 16.31 -18.48
C LEU A 211 15.39 16.93 -17.09
N SER A 212 16.59 16.93 -16.53
CA SER A 212 16.89 17.54 -15.23
C SER A 212 16.66 19.04 -15.22
N ALA A 213 16.96 19.73 -16.32
CA ALA A 213 16.67 21.15 -16.47
C ALA A 213 15.16 21.42 -16.49
N LEU A 214 14.37 20.59 -17.19
CA LEU A 214 12.92 20.75 -17.33
C LEU A 214 12.13 20.39 -16.07
N THR A 215 12.67 19.51 -15.23
CA THR A 215 11.98 18.98 -14.04
C THR A 215 12.54 19.57 -12.74
N GLU A 216 13.33 20.64 -12.80
CA GLU A 216 14.00 21.24 -11.64
C GLU A 216 14.78 20.20 -10.80
N ARG A 217 15.41 19.24 -11.47
CA ARG A 217 16.16 18.10 -10.87
C ARG A 217 15.31 17.12 -10.06
N LEU A 218 13.99 17.11 -10.24
CA LEU A 218 13.13 16.11 -9.63
C LEU A 218 13.29 14.73 -10.29
N ASN A 219 13.69 14.66 -11.55
CA ASN A 219 13.78 13.42 -12.31
C ASN A 219 14.60 12.32 -11.60
N PRO A 220 14.23 11.04 -11.80
CA PRO A 220 15.13 9.92 -11.53
C PRO A 220 16.37 9.99 -12.43
N TYR A 221 17.53 9.66 -11.89
CA TYR A 221 18.80 9.61 -12.63
C TYR A 221 19.71 8.49 -12.10
N GLY A 222 20.73 8.12 -12.86
CA GLY A 222 21.79 7.20 -12.40
C GLY A 222 21.31 5.78 -12.10
N GLY A 223 20.32 5.28 -12.83
CA GLY A 223 19.72 3.97 -12.59
C GLY A 223 18.60 3.98 -11.54
N THR A 224 18.25 5.15 -11.01
CA THR A 224 17.08 5.29 -10.14
C THR A 224 15.80 5.03 -10.92
N ILE A 225 14.87 4.32 -10.30
CA ILE A 225 13.53 4.06 -10.81
C ILE A 225 12.57 5.00 -10.10
N GLY A 226 11.86 5.84 -10.86
CA GLY A 226 10.81 6.70 -10.34
C GLY A 226 9.44 6.06 -10.45
N TYR A 227 8.62 6.15 -9.42
CA TYR A 227 7.18 5.89 -9.49
C TYR A 227 6.43 7.21 -9.55
N CYS A 228 5.88 7.54 -10.71
CA CYS A 228 5.13 8.76 -10.96
C CYS A 228 3.63 8.47 -11.02
N VAL A 229 2.83 9.33 -10.41
CA VAL A 229 1.38 9.20 -10.35
C VAL A 229 0.73 10.37 -11.11
N PRO A 230 -0.28 10.10 -11.97
CA PRO A 230 -0.97 11.14 -12.71
C PRO A 230 -1.56 12.19 -11.77
N GLY A 231 -1.37 13.47 -12.10
CA GLY A 231 -1.79 14.62 -11.30
C GLY A 231 -1.00 14.86 -10.01
N LYS A 232 -0.07 13.98 -9.62
CA LYS A 232 0.76 14.13 -8.41
C LYS A 232 2.26 14.11 -8.66
N GLY A 233 2.69 13.77 -9.88
CA GLY A 233 4.08 13.67 -10.27
C GLY A 233 4.82 12.54 -9.57
N LEU A 234 6.13 12.70 -9.43
CA LEU A 234 7.00 11.71 -8.81
C LEU A 234 6.69 11.51 -7.32
N ARG A 235 6.28 10.29 -6.94
CA ARG A 235 5.89 9.94 -5.56
C ARG A 235 6.96 9.17 -4.81
N SER A 236 7.77 8.38 -5.50
CA SER A 236 8.81 7.56 -4.87
C SER A 236 9.95 7.29 -5.82
N LYS A 237 11.16 7.15 -5.25
CA LYS A 237 12.38 6.80 -5.95
C LYS A 237 12.93 5.50 -5.36
N PHE A 238 13.29 4.57 -6.23
CA PHE A 238 13.89 3.29 -5.88
C PHE A 238 15.25 3.18 -6.54
N TYR A 239 16.28 2.84 -5.78
CA TYR A 239 17.63 2.69 -6.32
C TYR A 239 18.32 1.49 -5.65
N LEU A 240 19.31 0.94 -6.33
CA LEU A 240 20.14 -0.13 -5.77
C LEU A 240 21.12 0.48 -4.76
N GLY A 241 21.08 0.03 -3.51
CA GLY A 241 21.86 0.60 -2.41
C GLY A 241 21.02 0.87 -1.17
N GLY A 242 21.68 1.11 -0.03
CA GLY A 242 21.01 1.36 1.26
C GLY A 242 20.03 0.25 1.64
N ALA A 243 18.73 0.56 1.63
CA ALA A 243 17.65 -0.35 1.98
C ALA A 243 17.52 -1.56 1.03
N PHE A 244 17.96 -1.43 -0.23
CA PHE A 244 17.86 -2.47 -1.25
C PHE A 244 19.26 -2.96 -1.64
N SER A 245 19.81 -3.86 -0.84
CA SER A 245 21.17 -4.38 -1.03
C SER A 245 21.35 -5.30 -2.23
N THR A 246 20.26 -5.77 -2.85
CA THR A 246 20.29 -6.65 -4.03
C THR A 246 19.19 -6.30 -5.02
N VAL A 247 19.43 -6.61 -6.30
CA VAL A 247 18.46 -6.43 -7.40
C VAL A 247 17.14 -7.15 -7.10
N ARG A 248 17.19 -8.37 -6.54
CA ARG A 248 15.99 -9.13 -6.16
C ARG A 248 15.16 -8.43 -5.07
N LYS A 249 15.81 -7.80 -4.09
CA LYS A 249 15.13 -7.03 -3.05
C LYS A 249 14.47 -5.77 -3.63
N LEU A 250 15.18 -5.08 -4.53
CA LEU A 250 14.66 -3.91 -5.25
C LEU A 250 13.41 -4.29 -6.08
N GLU A 251 13.49 -5.36 -6.88
CA GLU A 251 12.39 -5.86 -7.70
C GLU A 251 11.18 -6.26 -6.84
N GLY A 252 11.42 -6.98 -5.74
CA GLY A 252 10.37 -7.38 -4.80
C GLY A 252 9.69 -6.19 -4.13
N ALA A 253 10.48 -5.22 -3.65
CA ALA A 253 9.96 -4.01 -3.02
C ALA A 253 9.15 -3.16 -4.00
N LEU A 254 9.64 -3.00 -5.24
CA LEU A 254 8.95 -2.25 -6.28
C LEU A 254 7.61 -2.91 -6.64
N ARG A 255 7.59 -4.23 -6.84
CA ARG A 255 6.36 -4.99 -7.10
C ARG A 255 5.34 -4.83 -5.97
N SER A 256 5.78 -5.00 -4.72
CA SER A 256 4.91 -4.87 -3.55
C SER A 256 4.38 -3.45 -3.41
N TYR A 257 5.22 -2.44 -3.68
CA TYR A 257 4.81 -1.04 -3.63
C TYR A 257 3.77 -0.71 -4.70
N VAL A 258 4.02 -1.04 -5.97
CA VAL A 258 3.09 -0.76 -7.08
C VAL A 258 1.78 -1.52 -6.90
N ALA A 259 1.82 -2.79 -6.48
CA ALA A 259 0.62 -3.56 -6.19
C ALA A 259 -0.20 -2.92 -5.05
N ARG A 260 0.46 -2.46 -3.98
CA ARG A 260 -0.19 -1.75 -2.87
C ARG A 260 -0.85 -0.45 -3.35
N GLU A 261 -0.11 0.39 -4.06
CA GLU A 261 -0.62 1.67 -4.58
C GLU A 261 -1.75 1.48 -5.59
N SER A 262 -1.66 0.47 -6.46
CA SER A 262 -2.77 0.11 -7.36
C SER A 262 -4.01 -0.32 -6.58
N SER A 263 -3.82 -1.03 -5.47
CA SER A 263 -4.93 -1.58 -4.67
C SER A 263 -5.63 -0.52 -3.81
N THR A 264 -4.96 0.58 -3.48
CA THR A 264 -5.57 1.70 -2.74
C THR A 264 -6.33 2.67 -3.64
N ARG A 265 -6.17 2.56 -4.97
CA ARG A 265 -6.90 3.42 -5.92
C ARG A 265 -8.36 3.00 -6.03
N GLU A 266 -9.24 4.00 -6.03
CA GLU A 266 -10.67 3.79 -6.26
C GLU A 266 -10.97 3.44 -7.72
N ALA A 267 -12.13 2.82 -7.95
CA ALA A 267 -12.67 2.66 -9.30
C ALA A 267 -13.04 4.03 -9.85
N VAL A 268 -12.53 4.37 -11.03
CA VAL A 268 -12.86 5.62 -11.70
C VAL A 268 -13.51 5.35 -13.05
N LEU A 269 -13.18 4.25 -13.71
CA LEU A 269 -13.62 3.98 -15.09
C LEU A 269 -14.79 3.00 -15.18
N GLY A 270 -14.70 1.88 -14.46
CA GLY A 270 -15.63 0.77 -14.57
C GLY A 270 -16.36 0.50 -13.27
N TRP A 271 -17.25 -0.48 -13.36
CA TRP A 271 -17.94 -1.00 -12.19
C TRP A 271 -17.06 -1.99 -11.44
N ASP A 272 -17.26 -2.06 -10.13
CA ASP A 272 -16.79 -3.19 -9.37
C ASP A 272 -17.83 -4.32 -9.30
N TRP A 273 -17.43 -5.44 -8.69
CA TRP A 273 -18.32 -6.59 -8.58
C TRP A 273 -19.54 -6.28 -7.70
N GLN A 274 -19.40 -5.42 -6.69
CA GLN A 274 -20.48 -5.11 -5.76
C GLN A 274 -21.58 -4.30 -6.47
N GLU A 275 -21.18 -3.33 -7.28
CA GLU A 275 -22.08 -2.56 -8.14
C GLU A 275 -22.80 -3.47 -9.14
N LEU A 276 -22.05 -4.35 -9.82
CA LEU A 276 -22.64 -5.35 -10.73
C LEU A 276 -23.65 -6.25 -9.99
N GLN A 277 -23.30 -6.75 -8.81
CA GLN A 277 -24.17 -7.63 -8.03
C GLN A 277 -25.44 -6.91 -7.55
N ALA A 278 -25.32 -5.66 -7.11
CA ALA A 278 -26.45 -4.86 -6.65
C ALA A 278 -27.43 -4.55 -7.79
N GLU A 279 -26.93 -4.15 -8.96
CA GLU A 279 -27.77 -3.88 -10.13
C GLU A 279 -28.35 -5.16 -10.72
N PHE A 280 -27.62 -6.27 -10.65
CA PHE A 280 -28.14 -7.58 -11.04
C PHE A 280 -29.34 -7.98 -10.17
N ALA A 281 -29.22 -7.83 -8.85
CA ALA A 281 -30.32 -8.08 -7.92
C ALA A 281 -31.52 -7.14 -8.16
N ARG A 282 -31.28 -5.88 -8.58
CA ARG A 282 -32.33 -4.94 -8.97
C ARG A 282 -33.03 -5.35 -10.28
N SER A 283 -32.27 -5.77 -11.28
CA SER A 283 -32.79 -6.25 -12.58
C SER A 283 -33.69 -7.47 -12.40
N LEU A 284 -33.25 -8.46 -11.60
CA LEU A 284 -34.05 -9.63 -11.24
C LEU A 284 -35.39 -9.23 -10.58
N ARG A 285 -35.37 -8.25 -9.68
CA ARG A 285 -36.58 -7.73 -9.03
C ARG A 285 -37.53 -7.07 -10.02
N GLN A 286 -37.00 -6.32 -10.97
CA GLN A 286 -37.83 -5.65 -11.98
C GLN A 286 -38.48 -6.68 -12.90
N LYS A 287 -37.72 -7.69 -13.33
CA LYS A 287 -38.26 -8.85 -14.06
C LYS A 287 -39.34 -9.57 -13.24
N SER A 288 -39.09 -9.82 -11.95
CA SER A 288 -40.07 -10.51 -11.08
C SER A 288 -41.37 -9.73 -10.91
N ILE A 289 -41.30 -8.40 -10.68
CA ILE A 289 -42.46 -7.51 -10.59
C ILE A 289 -43.25 -7.47 -11.91
N SER A 290 -42.57 -7.46 -13.06
CA SER A 290 -43.23 -7.51 -14.36
C SER A 290 -43.93 -8.85 -14.64
N SER A 291 -43.44 -9.94 -14.04
CA SER A 291 -44.02 -11.29 -14.14
C SER A 291 -45.10 -11.62 -13.09
N THR A 292 -45.37 -10.73 -12.14
CA THR A 292 -46.35 -10.90 -11.04
C THR A 292 -47.82 -11.06 -11.50
N SER A 293 -48.10 -11.07 -12.80
CA SER A 293 -49.44 -11.45 -13.29
C SER A 293 -49.77 -12.94 -13.03
N HIS A 294 -48.78 -13.83 -12.81
CA HIS A 294 -49.00 -15.29 -12.70
C HIS A 294 -48.25 -15.95 -11.51
N GLY A 295 -48.85 -15.94 -10.31
CA GLY A 295 -48.78 -17.01 -9.30
C GLY A 295 -47.48 -17.33 -8.53
N ASN A 296 -46.28 -17.06 -9.05
CA ASN A 296 -44.99 -17.44 -8.45
C ASN A 296 -44.22 -16.27 -7.80
N SER A 297 -44.94 -15.35 -7.13
CA SER A 297 -44.36 -14.07 -6.72
C SER A 297 -43.48 -14.13 -5.45
N ASP A 298 -43.76 -15.05 -4.51
CA ASP A 298 -43.11 -15.03 -3.19
C ASP A 298 -41.68 -15.59 -3.17
N SER A 299 -41.37 -16.62 -3.97
CA SER A 299 -40.02 -17.20 -4.04
C SER A 299 -39.03 -16.24 -4.70
N LEU A 300 -39.39 -15.65 -5.84
CA LEU A 300 -38.54 -14.69 -6.55
C LEU A 300 -38.30 -13.40 -5.74
N LEU A 301 -39.30 -12.96 -4.96
CA LEU A 301 -39.14 -11.83 -4.05
C LEU A 301 -38.19 -12.16 -2.90
N LYS A 302 -38.28 -13.38 -2.35
CA LYS A 302 -37.37 -13.86 -1.31
C LYS A 302 -35.94 -13.93 -1.82
N ASP A 303 -35.72 -14.52 -2.99
CA ASP A 303 -34.39 -14.62 -3.63
C ASP A 303 -33.79 -13.22 -3.90
N SER A 304 -34.61 -12.25 -4.33
CA SER A 304 -34.17 -10.87 -4.54
C SER A 304 -33.79 -10.17 -3.22
N LEU A 305 -34.55 -10.39 -2.14
CA LEU A 305 -34.25 -9.82 -0.83
C LEU A 305 -32.98 -10.43 -0.22
N GLU A 306 -32.82 -11.76 -0.32
CA GLU A 306 -31.61 -12.45 0.14
C GLU A 306 -30.37 -11.97 -0.63
N ALA A 307 -30.47 -11.80 -1.96
CA ALA A 307 -29.40 -11.23 -2.76
C ALA A 307 -29.04 -9.80 -2.36
N GLN A 308 -30.01 -8.96 -1.99
CA GLN A 308 -29.77 -7.59 -1.52
C GLN A 308 -29.10 -7.54 -0.14
N ILE A 309 -29.52 -8.39 0.79
CA ILE A 309 -28.90 -8.49 2.12
C ILE A 309 -27.44 -8.91 1.95
N ALA A 310 -27.19 -9.97 1.18
CA ALA A 310 -25.84 -10.44 0.89
C ALA A 310 -24.95 -9.35 0.26
N ALA A 311 -25.48 -8.58 -0.70
CA ALA A 311 -24.75 -7.48 -1.31
C ALA A 311 -24.42 -6.36 -0.30
N LYS A 312 -25.35 -5.99 0.57
CA LYS A 312 -25.13 -4.95 1.61
C LYS A 312 -24.13 -5.39 2.68
N ASP A 313 -24.23 -6.62 3.15
CA ASP A 313 -23.28 -7.16 4.13
C ASP A 313 -21.86 -7.20 3.58
N GLU A 314 -21.71 -7.52 2.29
CA GLU A 314 -20.42 -7.51 1.60
C GLU A 314 -19.84 -6.09 1.45
N ILE A 315 -20.67 -5.09 1.18
CA ILE A 315 -20.26 -3.68 1.16
C ILE A 315 -19.75 -3.25 2.54
N ILE A 316 -20.45 -3.60 3.62
CA ILE A 316 -20.05 -3.26 4.99
C ILE A 316 -18.70 -3.89 5.32
N GLN A 317 -18.48 -5.17 4.98
CA GLN A 317 -17.20 -5.82 5.19
C GLN A 317 -16.08 -5.13 4.41
N ASN A 318 -16.30 -4.79 3.15
CA ASN A 318 -15.33 -4.10 2.30
C ASN A 318 -14.98 -2.70 2.81
N LEU A 319 -15.96 -1.92 3.26
CA LEU A 319 -15.71 -0.59 3.84
C LEU A 319 -14.88 -0.65 5.12
N ARG A 320 -15.19 -1.59 6.02
CA ARG A 320 -14.35 -1.84 7.22
C ARG A 320 -12.91 -2.19 6.84
N GLN A 321 -12.74 -3.02 5.81
CA GLN A 321 -11.42 -3.42 5.30
C GLN A 321 -10.64 -2.26 4.68
N LYS A 322 -11.31 -1.37 3.92
CA LYS A 322 -10.67 -0.15 3.38
C LYS A 322 -10.16 0.76 4.51
N ILE A 323 -10.93 0.92 5.59
CA ILE A 323 -10.52 1.70 6.76
C ILE A 323 -9.24 1.12 7.36
N ASP A 324 -9.17 -0.20 7.58
CA ASP A 324 -7.97 -0.86 8.11
C ASP A 324 -6.76 -0.68 7.18
N MET A 325 -6.96 -0.78 5.87
CA MET A 325 -5.88 -0.62 4.88
C MET A 325 -5.35 0.83 4.82
N ILE A 326 -6.25 1.82 4.81
CA ILE A 326 -5.87 3.24 4.82
C ILE A 326 -5.18 3.59 6.14
N SER A 327 -5.70 3.11 7.28
CA SER A 327 -5.09 3.31 8.59
C SER A 327 -3.67 2.73 8.67
N ASN A 328 -3.46 1.53 8.14
CA ASN A 328 -2.14 0.87 8.10
C ASN A 328 -1.19 1.44 7.02
N SER A 329 -1.68 2.20 6.04
CA SER A 329 -0.83 2.85 5.02
C SER A 329 -0.48 4.29 5.40
N ALA A 330 -1.35 4.98 6.14
CA ALA A 330 -1.05 6.28 6.73
C ALA A 330 0.17 6.22 7.67
N SER A 331 0.43 5.08 8.31
CA SER A 331 1.62 4.86 9.15
C SER A 331 2.92 4.66 8.36
N ASP A 332 2.87 4.36 7.06
CA ASP A 332 4.06 4.14 6.20
C ASP A 332 4.26 5.27 5.16
N VAL A 333 3.21 6.06 4.88
CA VAL A 333 3.23 7.28 4.04
C VAL A 333 3.21 8.56 4.91
N GLY A 334 3.41 8.42 6.22
CA GLY A 334 3.48 9.55 7.13
C GLY A 334 4.52 10.55 6.64
N TYR A 335 4.06 11.71 6.18
CA TYR A 335 4.78 12.94 6.41
C TYR A 335 5.19 12.91 7.88
N SER A 336 6.45 12.60 8.15
CA SER A 336 6.98 12.85 9.47
C SER A 336 7.06 14.37 9.57
N ASP A 337 6.32 14.98 10.50
CA ASP A 337 6.58 16.38 10.91
C ASP A 337 8.02 16.55 11.48
N GLY A 338 8.73 15.43 11.69
CA GLY A 338 10.14 15.36 12.05
C GLY A 338 11.13 15.46 10.88
N ILE A 339 12.39 15.70 11.22
CA ILE A 339 13.53 15.88 10.30
C ILE A 339 13.86 14.57 9.55
N PHE A 340 13.66 13.41 10.18
CA PHE A 340 14.02 12.11 9.62
C PHE A 340 12.82 11.39 9.01
N SER A 341 13.02 10.83 7.81
CA SER A 341 12.02 9.94 7.19
C SER A 341 11.83 8.64 8.00
N PRO A 342 10.62 8.03 8.00
CA PRO A 342 10.38 6.76 8.69
C PRO A 342 11.33 5.62 8.26
N ALA A 343 11.76 5.61 7.01
CA ALA A 343 12.72 4.62 6.50
C ALA A 343 14.10 4.76 7.15
N LEU A 344 14.56 6.00 7.37
CA LEU A 344 15.85 6.27 8.01
C LEU A 344 15.78 5.97 9.52
N VAL A 345 14.67 6.31 10.19
CA VAL A 345 14.45 5.97 11.60
C VAL A 345 14.58 4.45 11.83
N ARG A 346 13.96 3.63 10.96
CA ARG A 346 14.07 2.16 11.01
C ARG A 346 15.50 1.64 10.83
N GLN A 347 16.38 2.37 10.15
CA GLN A 347 17.79 2.00 9.99
C GLN A 347 18.64 2.44 11.18
N ILE A 348 18.28 3.53 11.85
CA ILE A 348 19.01 4.05 13.01
C ILE A 348 18.76 3.16 14.23
N GLY A 349 17.50 2.83 14.53
CA GLY A 349 17.14 2.01 15.68
C GLY A 349 15.77 2.34 16.25
N LYS A 350 15.55 1.96 17.50
CA LYS A 350 14.29 2.19 18.19
C LYS A 350 14.28 3.55 18.89
N GLU A 351 13.22 4.32 18.70
CA GLU A 351 12.97 5.55 19.46
C GLU A 351 12.25 5.27 20.79
N LEU A 352 12.56 6.05 21.83
CA LEU A 352 11.86 6.09 23.12
C LEU A 352 10.43 6.61 22.99
N TYR A 353 10.22 7.53 22.05
CA TYR A 353 8.94 8.10 21.69
C TYR A 353 8.99 8.55 20.23
N GLU A 354 7.85 8.63 19.58
CA GLU A 354 7.77 8.96 18.16
C GLU A 354 8.38 10.35 17.87
N ASN A 355 9.31 10.43 16.91
CA ASN A 355 10.11 11.59 16.52
C ASN A 355 11.27 11.98 17.45
N GLU A 356 11.67 11.11 18.40
CA GLU A 356 12.83 11.36 19.28
C GLU A 356 14.09 11.80 18.52
N PHE A 357 14.49 11.09 17.47
CA PHE A 357 15.74 11.40 16.77
C PHE A 357 15.67 12.79 16.13
N SER A 358 14.49 13.17 15.62
CA SER A 358 14.26 14.49 15.04
C SER A 358 14.34 15.59 16.10
N ASP A 359 13.74 15.38 17.28
CA ASP A 359 13.79 16.34 18.38
C ASP A 359 15.22 16.53 18.89
N ARG A 360 16.00 15.44 19.01
CA ARG A 360 17.41 15.47 19.41
C ARG A 360 18.27 16.24 18.40
N LEU A 361 18.09 15.97 17.10
CA LEU A 361 18.84 16.67 16.06
C LEU A 361 18.47 18.16 16.02
N ARG A 362 17.18 18.51 16.18
CA ARG A 362 16.75 19.91 16.35
C ARG A 362 17.47 20.56 17.53
N ARG A 363 17.46 19.91 18.69
CA ARG A 363 18.07 20.48 19.89
C ARG A 363 19.56 20.71 19.71
N PHE A 364 20.26 19.75 19.11
CA PHE A 364 21.66 19.89 18.74
C PHE A 364 21.89 21.06 17.77
N ALA A 365 21.05 21.19 16.74
CA ALA A 365 21.13 22.27 15.77
C ALA A 365 20.89 23.66 16.38
N ILE A 366 19.90 23.81 17.27
CA ILE A 366 19.64 25.05 18.00
C ILE A 366 20.81 25.38 18.93
N ALA A 367 21.30 24.41 19.70
CA ALA A 367 22.44 24.60 20.59
C ALA A 367 23.69 25.01 19.82
N ALA A 368 23.93 24.43 18.64
CA ALA A 368 25.00 24.85 17.76
C ALA A 368 24.81 26.31 17.32
N LEU A 369 23.63 26.69 16.82
CA LEU A 369 23.32 28.07 16.40
C LEU A 369 23.52 29.11 17.52
N GLU A 370 23.30 28.74 18.77
CA GLU A 370 23.48 29.60 19.95
C GLU A 370 24.96 29.79 20.34
N GLN A 371 25.88 28.90 19.93
CA GLN A 371 27.30 29.01 20.25
C GLN A 371 27.94 30.23 19.55
N ARG A 372 28.75 30.99 20.29
CA ARG A 372 29.55 32.09 19.76
C ARG A 372 31.05 31.91 20.05
N PRO A 373 31.93 31.98 19.04
CA PRO A 373 31.61 32.03 17.61
C PRO A 373 31.07 30.68 17.10
N LEU A 374 30.12 30.72 16.17
CA LEU A 374 29.67 29.52 15.48
C LEU A 374 30.78 29.09 14.50
N GLU A 375 31.34 27.90 14.68
CA GLU A 375 32.30 27.29 13.73
C GLU A 375 31.59 26.75 12.47
N ALA A 376 30.72 27.56 11.86
CA ALA A 376 30.04 27.22 10.61
C ALA A 376 29.90 28.45 9.72
N GLY A 377 30.11 28.26 8.41
CA GLY A 377 29.95 29.32 7.42
C GLY A 377 28.49 29.80 7.30
N ASP A 378 28.30 31.01 6.78
CA ASP A 378 26.99 31.68 6.72
C ASP A 378 25.91 30.88 5.99
N ARG A 379 26.28 30.14 4.93
CA ARG A 379 25.33 29.28 4.21
C ARG A 379 24.80 28.16 5.09
N THR A 380 25.68 27.50 5.85
CA THR A 380 25.28 26.43 6.77
C THR A 380 24.33 26.97 7.84
N ARG A 381 24.63 28.16 8.39
CA ARG A 381 23.76 28.84 9.35
C ARG A 381 22.35 29.05 8.80
N GLN A 382 22.23 29.66 7.61
CA GLN A 382 20.94 29.93 6.99
C GLN A 382 20.15 28.64 6.67
N VAL A 383 20.83 27.58 6.23
CA VAL A 383 20.18 26.28 5.97
C VAL A 383 19.62 25.69 7.26
N VAL A 384 20.40 25.70 8.34
CA VAL A 384 19.95 25.18 9.65
C VAL A 384 18.79 26.03 10.19
N GLU A 385 18.89 27.36 10.16
CA GLU A 385 17.80 28.26 10.56
C GLU A 385 16.51 27.98 9.77
N ARG A 386 16.63 27.81 8.44
CA ARG A 386 15.46 27.50 7.59
C ARG A 386 14.88 26.13 7.91
N LEU A 387 15.72 25.12 8.15
CA LEU A 387 15.28 23.78 8.56
C LEU A 387 14.51 23.83 9.89
N MET A 388 14.96 24.64 10.84
CA MET A 388 14.27 24.83 12.13
C MET A 388 12.95 25.59 12.00
N GLN A 389 12.78 26.43 10.96
CA GLN A 389 11.51 27.11 10.68
C GLN A 389 10.43 26.21 10.09
N VAL A 390 10.81 25.16 9.36
CA VAL A 390 9.86 24.29 8.63
C VAL A 390 9.55 22.98 9.36
N THR A 391 10.26 22.68 10.44
CA THR A 391 10.09 21.45 11.22
C THR A 391 9.55 21.84 12.60
N GLU A 392 8.67 21.03 13.21
CA GLU A 392 8.11 21.30 14.56
C GLU A 392 8.60 20.33 15.64
N ASP A 393 8.63 20.80 16.89
CA ASP A 393 8.94 19.98 18.09
C ASP A 393 7.75 19.10 18.43
N SER A 394 7.99 17.79 18.56
CA SER A 394 6.93 16.82 18.83
C SER A 394 6.25 17.04 20.19
N ARG A 395 6.94 17.71 21.13
CA ARG A 395 6.59 17.88 22.55
C ARG A 395 6.41 16.56 23.31
N ARG A 396 6.72 15.41 22.70
CA ARG A 396 6.54 14.09 23.32
C ARG A 396 7.56 13.81 24.43
N ALA A 397 8.75 14.41 24.35
CA ALA A 397 9.72 14.41 25.44
C ALA A 397 9.12 15.00 26.74
N ILE A 398 8.37 16.10 26.64
CA ILE A 398 7.68 16.74 27.76
C ILE A 398 6.60 15.81 28.33
N SER A 399 5.82 15.17 27.46
CA SER A 399 4.81 14.19 27.87
C SER A 399 5.42 13.01 28.61
N LEU A 400 6.49 12.40 28.07
CA LEU A 400 7.21 11.31 28.72
C LEU A 400 7.82 11.75 30.06
N HIS A 401 8.36 12.97 30.13
CA HIS A 401 8.87 13.52 31.38
C HIS A 401 7.75 13.68 32.43
N HIS A 402 6.58 14.15 32.02
CA HIS A 402 5.43 14.30 32.91
C HIS A 402 4.92 12.94 33.41
N GLU A 403 4.88 11.93 32.54
CA GLU A 403 4.51 10.56 32.88
C GLU A 403 5.46 9.97 33.94
N LEU A 404 6.78 10.05 33.69
CA LEU A 404 7.81 9.61 34.65
C LEU A 404 7.67 10.34 35.99
N LYS A 405 7.49 11.67 35.96
CA LYS A 405 7.31 12.48 37.17
C LYS A 405 6.06 12.07 37.95
N SER A 406 4.97 11.75 37.26
CA SER A 406 3.73 11.26 37.88
C SER A 406 3.95 9.90 38.54
N ALA A 407 4.60 8.96 37.85
CA ALA A 407 4.91 7.63 38.35
C ALA A 407 5.80 7.65 39.61
N GLY A 408 6.70 8.62 39.73
CA GLY A 408 7.57 8.81 40.90
C GLY A 408 6.99 9.65 42.05
N LYS A 409 5.74 10.14 41.97
CA LYS A 409 5.12 10.97 43.04
C LYS A 409 4.87 10.18 44.32
N ASP A 410 4.31 8.98 44.21
CA ASP A 410 4.09 8.09 45.35
C ASP A 410 5.36 7.27 45.59
N PHE A 411 6.14 7.66 46.61
CA PHE A 411 7.42 7.03 46.87
C PHE A 411 7.27 5.54 47.16
N LYS A 412 6.21 5.09 47.85
CA LYS A 412 6.02 3.68 48.25
C LYS A 412 5.79 2.74 47.06
N SER A 413 5.18 3.25 46.00
CA SER A 413 4.87 2.49 44.78
C SER A 413 5.73 2.89 43.57
N SER A 414 6.64 3.86 43.72
CA SER A 414 7.42 4.45 42.63
C SER A 414 8.13 3.42 41.74
N THR A 415 8.81 2.43 42.32
CA THR A 415 9.46 1.36 41.56
C THR A 415 8.44 0.52 40.77
N ASN A 416 7.29 0.20 41.36
CA ASN A 416 6.23 -0.56 40.67
C ASN A 416 5.55 0.25 39.56
N ASN A 417 5.47 1.58 39.69
CA ASN A 417 4.88 2.45 38.67
C ASN A 417 5.87 2.75 37.53
N LEU A 418 7.18 2.80 37.81
CA LEU A 418 8.22 3.09 36.81
C LEU A 418 8.58 1.86 35.97
N ARG A 419 8.49 0.64 36.52
CA ARG A 419 8.77 -0.62 35.81
C ARG A 419 7.97 -0.76 34.49
N PRO A 420 6.63 -0.59 34.47
CA PRO A 420 5.85 -0.70 33.23
C PRO A 420 6.27 0.31 32.16
N ILE A 421 6.63 1.54 32.56
CA ILE A 421 7.08 2.58 31.63
C ILE A 421 8.40 2.15 30.99
N LEU A 422 9.38 1.70 31.79
CA LEU A 422 10.67 1.23 31.28
C LEU A 422 10.52 0.00 30.37
N GLN A 423 9.68 -0.97 30.73
CA GLN A 423 9.39 -2.12 29.86
C GLN A 423 8.79 -1.70 28.51
N ARG A 424 7.83 -0.77 28.53
CA ARG A 424 7.22 -0.23 27.31
C ARG A 424 8.24 0.47 26.41
N LEU A 425 9.20 1.18 27.00
CA LEU A 425 10.30 1.82 26.27
C LEU A 425 11.26 0.78 25.65
N GLY A 426 11.33 -0.44 26.20
CA GLY A 426 12.17 -1.53 25.68
C GLY A 426 13.30 -1.95 26.63
N PHE A 427 13.18 -1.66 27.92
CA PHE A 427 14.13 -2.16 28.91
C PHE A 427 13.76 -3.56 29.37
N GLU A 428 14.76 -4.43 29.46
CA GLU A 428 14.68 -5.69 30.15
C GLU A 428 14.92 -5.47 31.64
N ILE A 429 13.98 -5.93 32.47
CA ILE A 429 14.03 -5.73 33.91
C ILE A 429 14.44 -7.04 34.59
N SER A 430 15.53 -6.97 35.36
CA SER A 430 15.99 -8.05 36.22
C SER A 430 16.05 -7.59 37.69
N GLU A 431 15.80 -8.53 38.60
CA GLU A 431 15.92 -8.28 40.03
C GLU A 431 17.27 -8.81 40.53
N ASP A 432 18.08 -7.93 41.11
CA ASP A 432 19.39 -8.26 41.66
C ASP A 432 19.46 -7.77 43.12
N GLY A 433 19.12 -8.68 44.04
CA GLY A 433 19.10 -8.40 45.47
C GLY A 433 18.15 -7.26 45.87
N ALA A 434 18.69 -6.22 46.50
CA ALA A 434 17.93 -5.04 46.95
C ALA A 434 17.59 -4.05 45.81
N HIS A 435 18.09 -4.30 44.59
CA HIS A 435 17.97 -3.40 43.46
C HIS A 435 17.26 -4.06 42.28
N VAL A 436 16.60 -3.22 41.48
CA VAL A 436 15.97 -3.57 40.22
C VAL A 436 16.83 -2.96 39.13
N LYS A 437 17.39 -3.79 38.26
CA LYS A 437 18.19 -3.35 37.12
C LYS A 437 17.30 -3.33 35.90
N ALA A 438 17.27 -2.20 35.21
CA ALA A 438 16.64 -2.06 33.90
C ALA A 438 17.75 -1.87 32.86
N VAL A 439 17.94 -2.88 32.02
CA VAL A 439 18.96 -2.92 30.97
C VAL A 439 18.27 -2.56 29.64
N PRO A 440 18.74 -1.54 28.91
CA PRO A 440 18.17 -1.20 27.61
C PRO A 440 18.39 -2.35 26.62
N SER A 441 17.43 -2.59 25.73
CA SER A 441 17.65 -3.50 24.61
C SER A 441 18.78 -3.00 23.70
N GLY A 442 19.40 -3.90 22.92
CA GLY A 442 20.47 -3.53 22.00
C GLY A 442 20.08 -2.43 20.97
N ASP A 443 18.79 -2.30 20.69
CA ASP A 443 18.24 -1.29 19.77
C ASP A 443 18.12 0.12 20.37
N LEU A 444 18.23 0.26 21.70
CA LEU A 444 18.21 1.53 22.44
C LEU A 444 19.66 2.02 22.69
N PHE A 445 20.39 2.28 21.61
CA PHE A 445 21.78 2.71 21.67
C PHE A 445 21.94 4.05 22.41
N GLY A 446 23.09 4.23 23.08
CA GLY A 446 23.41 5.46 23.81
C GLY A 446 22.65 5.65 25.13
N VAL A 447 21.73 4.75 25.49
CA VAL A 447 20.98 4.79 26.75
C VAL A 447 21.72 4.00 27.83
N ALA A 448 21.88 4.59 29.02
CA ALA A 448 22.55 3.94 30.13
C ALA A 448 21.63 2.95 30.89
N GLN A 449 22.22 1.94 31.54
CA GLN A 449 21.50 1.08 32.48
C GLN A 449 20.95 1.89 33.64
N ILE A 450 19.72 1.58 34.06
CA ILE A 450 19.04 2.25 35.17
C ILE A 450 18.95 1.29 36.35
N THR A 451 19.26 1.78 37.55
CA THR A 451 19.13 1.01 38.80
C THR A 451 18.11 1.67 39.71
N LEU A 452 17.10 0.91 40.13
CA LEU A 452 16.05 1.35 41.05
C LEU A 452 16.15 0.57 42.36
N ALA A 453 15.80 1.18 43.50
CA ALA A 453 15.67 0.44 44.76
C ALA A 453 14.38 -0.38 44.76
N LYS A 454 14.42 -1.63 45.25
CA LYS A 454 13.23 -2.49 45.35
C LYS A 454 12.25 -1.98 46.42
N THR A 455 12.79 -1.50 47.54
CA THR A 455 12.05 -0.86 48.63
C THR A 455 12.60 0.56 48.84
N PRO A 456 11.84 1.61 48.46
CA PRO A 456 12.26 2.99 48.67
C PRO A 456 12.26 3.32 50.18
N SER A 457 13.43 3.68 50.72
CA SER A 457 13.64 3.94 52.15
C SER A 457 13.25 5.35 52.60
N ASP A 458 13.12 6.29 51.66
CA ASP A 458 12.86 7.71 51.93
C ASP A 458 11.80 8.29 50.97
N PHE A 459 11.08 9.34 51.40
CA PHE A 459 10.08 10.07 50.61
C PHE A 459 10.68 10.72 49.35
N ARG A 460 11.99 10.96 49.33
CA ARG A 460 12.72 11.48 48.16
C ARG A 460 13.10 10.41 47.14
N SER A 461 13.02 9.12 47.50
CA SER A 461 13.50 8.02 46.66
C SER A 461 12.83 7.98 45.29
N GLY A 462 11.51 8.19 45.22
CA GLY A 462 10.79 8.25 43.95
C GLY A 462 11.20 9.42 43.06
N LYS A 463 11.45 10.59 43.65
CA LYS A 463 11.95 11.78 42.92
C LYS A 463 13.38 11.58 42.41
N ASN A 464 14.23 10.95 43.21
CA ASN A 464 15.60 10.62 42.81
C ASN A 464 15.61 9.60 41.68
N ALA A 465 14.80 8.54 41.77
CA ALA A 465 14.64 7.56 40.70
C ALA A 465 14.22 8.22 39.38
N VAL A 466 13.20 9.09 39.40
CA VAL A 466 12.79 9.84 38.20
C VAL A 466 13.91 10.72 37.68
N ARG A 467 14.63 11.42 38.56
CA ARG A 467 15.75 12.29 38.16
C ARG A 467 16.87 11.51 37.46
N ASP A 468 17.14 10.30 37.93
CA ASP A 468 18.17 9.42 37.41
C ASP A 468 17.73 8.78 36.09
N ILE A 469 16.47 8.35 35.97
CA ILE A 469 15.88 7.90 34.69
C ILE A 469 15.92 9.02 33.64
N VAL A 470 15.48 10.22 34.00
CA VAL A 470 15.47 11.38 33.10
C VAL A 470 16.88 11.78 32.65
N ALA A 471 17.90 11.54 33.47
CA ALA A 471 19.29 11.72 33.07
C ALA A 471 19.77 10.60 32.14
N ALA A 472 19.46 9.34 32.45
CA ALA A 472 19.84 8.19 31.63
C ALA A 472 19.21 8.21 30.22
N LEU A 473 17.99 8.74 30.11
CA LEU A 473 17.29 8.95 28.84
C LEU A 473 17.62 10.30 28.19
N ASP A 474 18.43 11.13 28.83
CA ASP A 474 18.80 12.46 28.35
C ASP A 474 17.61 13.36 27.96
N LEU A 475 16.54 13.30 28.76
CA LEU A 475 15.30 14.07 28.53
C LEU A 475 15.37 15.48 29.10
N ARG A 476 16.48 15.89 29.74
CA ARG A 476 16.60 17.23 30.35
C ARG A 476 16.81 18.31 29.32
N GLU A 477 17.56 17.98 28.27
CA GLU A 477 17.93 18.92 27.22
C GLU A 477 16.82 19.09 26.18
N LEU A 478 15.82 18.21 26.18
CA LEU A 478 14.69 18.16 25.25
C LEU A 478 13.39 18.75 25.84
N LYS A 479 13.51 19.62 26.86
CA LYS A 479 12.38 20.25 27.56
C LYS A 479 11.99 21.61 27.02
#